data_AF-A0A9P1BQS8-F1
#
_entry.id   AF-A0A9P1BQS8-F1
#
_cell.length_a   1.000
_cell.length_b   1.000
_cell.length_c   1.000
_cell.angle_alpha   90.00
_cell.angle_beta   90.00
_cell.angle_gamma   90.00
#
_symmetry.space_group_name_H-M   'P 1'
#
loop_
_entity.id
_entity.type
_entity.pdbx_description
1 polymer ?
#
loop_
_entity_poly.entity_id
_entity_poly.type
_entity_poly.pdbx_seq_one_letter_code
_entity_poly.pdbx_strand_id
1 'polypeptide(L)'
;MLPLGSFLVRVLNRFRCPVFPSLPGFGPETTGASCHWHIGPKVEQLAQKNKDLARYLFNNVKVCVQCLRACAYSQKACQACGTPLETVPVTQTENVLMGFIFGVEKTSKFPLVISLRRQSIDAIVYDDLLAMSSCHLNALPTNHYVADWIWLLRDPTGAKQLIDTLVQEAWEATRSFLDDAEWRRFIYKEGVTEEMIRQNIMCGFNSPPSQSQLHLQWIVLPLLPFHHQKLLDRTHAQKGRWFPLEYVLPILDYLEKENDFFDVNSTTTAEDVIQHFNGKGIVYNSIWEHSYARYCSSYAEVANWNPQDFSFVVHKGAVHHIAEVRDGRHVRLGERVDLEPATLQTEDKLRLQNYGRKYSEAGQPGGTYYKHHKAAKIGAGGIHIWPGLEPKDSL
;
A
#
# COMPACT_ATOMS: atom_id res chain seq x y z
N MET A 1 -15.60 -6.01 25.16
CA MET A 1 -14.28 -6.15 24.51
C MET A 1 -14.13 -7.60 24.07
N LEU A 2 -13.68 -7.84 22.83
CA LEU A 2 -13.31 -9.19 22.41
C LEU A 2 -12.02 -9.61 23.15
N PRO A 3 -11.89 -10.86 23.62
CA PRO A 3 -10.65 -11.35 24.19
C PRO A 3 -9.54 -11.40 23.13
N LEU A 4 -8.28 -11.25 23.58
CA LEU A 4 -7.07 -11.41 22.76
C LEU A 4 -7.20 -12.62 21.81
N GLY A 5 -6.92 -12.42 20.52
CA GLY A 5 -7.01 -13.46 19.50
C GLY A 5 -8.40 -13.68 18.90
N SER A 6 -9.28 -12.66 18.95
CA SER A 6 -10.58 -12.71 18.28
C SER A 6 -10.81 -11.49 17.38
N PHE A 7 -11.36 -11.71 16.19
CA PHE A 7 -11.70 -10.63 15.26
C PHE A 7 -12.98 -10.94 14.49
N LEU A 8 -13.69 -9.89 14.09
CA LEU A 8 -14.96 -9.99 13.36
C LEU A 8 -14.70 -10.24 11.87
N VAL A 9 -15.55 -11.04 11.23
CA VAL A 9 -15.48 -11.39 9.79
C VAL A 9 -16.88 -11.60 9.19
N ARG A 10 -16.97 -11.46 7.87
CA ARG A 10 -18.17 -11.42 7.03
C ARG A 10 -19.06 -10.24 7.33
N VAL A 11 -18.65 -9.12 6.79
CA VAL A 11 -19.42 -7.88 6.83
C VAL A 11 -20.53 -7.99 5.77
N LEU A 12 -21.74 -7.58 6.18
CA LEU A 12 -22.73 -6.90 5.33
C LEU A 12 -23.86 -7.77 4.75
N ASN A 13 -24.95 -7.85 5.51
CA ASN A 13 -26.29 -7.68 4.96
C ASN A 13 -26.63 -6.18 4.70
N ARG A 14 -25.82 -5.22 5.17
CA ARG A 14 -26.16 -3.78 5.20
C ARG A 14 -25.39 -2.85 4.27
N PHE A 15 -24.14 -3.11 3.90
CA PHE A 15 -23.52 -2.45 2.73
C PHE A 15 -24.05 -3.20 1.53
N ARG A 16 -25.20 -2.77 1.03
CA ARG A 16 -25.33 -2.77 -0.41
C ARG A 16 -24.44 -1.62 -0.84
N CYS A 17 -23.34 -1.91 -1.53
CA CYS A 17 -22.62 -0.86 -2.26
C CYS A 17 -23.68 -0.19 -3.13
N PRO A 18 -24.13 1.04 -2.82
CA PRO A 18 -25.05 1.72 -3.71
C PRO A 18 -24.32 1.82 -5.03
N VAL A 19 -25.00 1.55 -6.15
CA VAL A 19 -24.45 1.92 -7.46
C VAL A 19 -24.30 3.43 -7.43
N PHE A 20 -23.10 3.92 -7.11
CA PHE A 20 -22.88 5.34 -6.91
C PHE A 20 -23.09 6.08 -8.23
N PRO A 21 -23.87 7.17 -8.25
CA PRO A 21 -23.76 8.13 -9.34
C PRO A 21 -22.32 8.63 -9.37
N SER A 22 -21.73 8.71 -10.56
CA SER A 22 -20.37 9.20 -10.80
C SER A 22 -20.10 10.46 -9.97
N LEU A 23 -19.05 10.43 -9.14
CA LEU A 23 -18.64 11.56 -8.31
C LEU A 23 -18.48 12.83 -9.18
N PRO A 24 -19.06 13.98 -8.80
CA PRO A 24 -18.91 15.22 -9.53
C PRO A 24 -17.44 15.66 -9.48
N GLY A 25 -16.79 15.69 -10.65
CA GLY A 25 -15.33 15.82 -10.82
C GLY A 25 -14.74 14.73 -11.70
N PHE A 26 -15.43 13.58 -11.79
CA PHE A 26 -15.33 12.63 -12.89
C PHE A 26 -16.56 12.86 -13.78
N GLY A 27 -16.48 13.83 -14.68
CA GLY A 27 -17.54 14.03 -15.68
C GLY A 27 -17.80 12.72 -16.43
N PRO A 28 -19.04 12.46 -16.88
CA PRO A 28 -19.28 11.36 -17.80
C PRO A 28 -18.40 11.59 -19.02
N GLU A 29 -17.34 10.79 -19.16
CA GLU A 29 -16.62 10.68 -20.42
C GLU A 29 -17.68 10.33 -21.46
N THR A 30 -17.80 11.22 -22.44
CA THR A 30 -18.59 11.08 -23.64
C THR A 30 -18.56 9.64 -24.13
N THR A 31 -19.67 8.93 -23.99
CA THR A 31 -19.88 7.53 -24.40
C THR A 31 -19.95 7.36 -25.93
N GLY A 32 -19.16 8.12 -26.69
CA GLY A 32 -19.26 8.19 -28.14
C GLY A 32 -17.95 8.34 -28.92
N ALA A 33 -16.81 8.47 -28.23
CA ALA A 33 -15.51 8.35 -28.89
C ALA A 33 -14.86 7.07 -28.40
N SER A 34 -14.77 6.05 -29.26
CA SER A 34 -13.79 4.98 -29.09
C SER A 34 -12.41 5.63 -29.15
N CYS A 35 -11.94 6.16 -28.02
CA CYS A 35 -10.53 6.37 -27.80
C CYS A 35 -9.91 4.99 -27.89
N HIS A 36 -9.47 4.62 -29.09
CA HIS A 36 -8.50 3.58 -29.32
C HIS A 36 -7.22 4.04 -28.62
N TRP A 37 -7.19 3.93 -27.30
CA TRP A 37 -5.96 3.99 -26.54
C TRP A 37 -5.07 2.94 -27.17
N HIS A 38 -3.98 3.39 -27.80
CA HIS A 38 -3.01 2.51 -28.42
C HIS A 38 -2.58 1.48 -27.38
N ILE A 39 -3.00 0.23 -27.60
CA ILE A 39 -2.73 -0.88 -26.72
C ILE A 39 -1.20 -1.05 -26.69
N GLY A 40 -0.58 -0.70 -25.56
CA GLY A 40 0.87 -0.73 -25.38
C GLY A 40 1.45 -2.16 -25.45
N PRO A 41 2.76 -2.29 -25.70
CA PRO A 41 3.45 -3.59 -25.72
C PRO A 41 3.40 -4.28 -24.35
N LYS A 42 3.70 -5.59 -24.30
CA LYS A 42 3.97 -6.31 -23.04
C LYS A 42 5.26 -5.81 -22.38
N VAL A 43 5.43 -6.03 -21.07
CA VAL A 43 6.65 -5.64 -20.33
C VAL A 43 7.92 -6.19 -21.01
N GLU A 44 7.94 -7.45 -21.41
CA GLU A 44 9.11 -8.07 -22.05
C GLU A 44 9.42 -7.44 -23.40
N GLN A 45 8.40 -7.11 -24.18
CA GLN A 45 8.56 -6.45 -25.47
C GLN A 45 9.13 -5.03 -25.29
N LEU A 46 8.69 -4.33 -24.24
CA LEU A 46 9.21 -3.01 -23.91
C LEU A 46 10.68 -3.08 -23.47
N ALA A 47 11.03 -4.07 -22.65
CA ALA A 47 12.40 -4.33 -22.20
C ALA A 47 13.33 -4.71 -23.36
N GLN A 48 12.87 -5.53 -24.30
CA GLN A 48 13.63 -5.91 -25.50
C GLN A 48 13.91 -4.70 -26.42
N LYS A 49 12.92 -3.80 -26.57
CA LYS A 49 13.05 -2.59 -27.39
C LYS A 49 13.91 -1.52 -26.72
N ASN A 50 13.88 -1.42 -25.39
CA ASN A 50 14.55 -0.39 -24.62
C ASN A 50 15.50 -1.02 -23.58
N LYS A 51 16.65 -1.49 -24.05
CA LYS A 51 17.63 -2.20 -23.21
C LYS A 51 18.06 -1.40 -21.98
N ASP A 52 18.15 -0.08 -22.10
CA ASP A 52 18.53 0.79 -20.98
C ASP A 52 17.49 0.81 -19.86
N LEU A 53 16.22 0.60 -20.19
CA LEU A 53 15.10 0.56 -19.24
C LEU A 53 14.80 -0.81 -18.67
N ALA A 54 15.29 -1.87 -19.30
CA ALA A 54 14.95 -3.24 -18.93
C ALA A 54 15.14 -3.48 -17.42
N ARG A 55 16.20 -2.93 -16.82
CA ARG A 55 16.50 -3.02 -15.38
C ARG A 55 15.43 -2.42 -14.46
N TYR A 56 14.68 -1.42 -14.91
CA TYR A 56 13.63 -0.76 -14.13
C TYR A 56 12.26 -1.44 -14.29
N LEU A 57 12.11 -2.26 -15.33
CA LEU A 57 10.88 -2.99 -15.63
C LEU A 57 10.76 -4.31 -14.85
N PHE A 58 11.78 -4.68 -14.07
CA PHE A 58 11.78 -5.90 -13.28
C PHE A 58 12.22 -5.63 -11.83
N ASN A 59 11.67 -6.41 -10.92
CA ASN A 59 12.09 -6.50 -9.52
C ASN A 59 12.99 -7.73 -9.36
N ASN A 60 14.05 -7.59 -8.56
CA ASN A 60 14.83 -8.74 -8.11
C ASN A 60 14.13 -9.47 -6.97
N VAL A 61 13.93 -10.78 -7.15
CA VAL A 61 13.23 -11.61 -6.18
C VAL A 61 13.90 -12.96 -6.01
N LYS A 62 13.67 -13.57 -4.85
CA LYS A 62 13.92 -15.00 -4.61
C LYS A 62 12.58 -15.72 -4.57
N VAL A 63 12.43 -16.78 -5.36
CA VAL A 63 11.20 -17.58 -5.38
C VAL A 63 11.35 -18.72 -4.38
N CYS A 64 10.53 -18.72 -3.33
CA CYS A 64 10.59 -19.75 -2.29
C CYS A 64 10.40 -21.15 -2.89
N VAL A 65 11.32 -22.06 -2.62
CA VAL A 65 11.28 -23.44 -3.16
C VAL A 65 10.13 -24.28 -2.60
N GLN A 66 9.56 -23.89 -1.45
CA GLN A 66 8.47 -24.62 -0.80
C GLN A 66 7.09 -24.14 -1.24
N CYS A 67 6.84 -22.83 -1.17
CA CYS A 67 5.51 -22.25 -1.44
C CYS A 67 5.42 -21.44 -2.73
N LEU A 68 6.52 -21.36 -3.50
CA LEU A 68 6.62 -20.63 -4.78
C LEU A 68 6.33 -19.13 -4.71
N ARG A 69 6.24 -18.56 -3.50
CA ARG A 69 6.05 -17.13 -3.31
C ARG A 69 7.32 -16.36 -3.67
N ALA A 70 7.17 -15.34 -4.51
CA ALA A 70 8.22 -14.34 -4.73
C ALA A 70 8.45 -13.53 -3.44
N CYS A 71 9.69 -13.50 -3.00
CA CYS A 71 10.18 -12.81 -1.82
C CYS A 71 11.22 -11.77 -2.25
N ALA A 72 11.35 -10.66 -1.52
CA ALA A 72 12.39 -9.68 -1.84
C ALA A 72 13.76 -10.35 -1.78
N TYR A 73 14.66 -10.03 -2.71
CA TYR A 73 15.93 -10.75 -2.87
C TYR A 73 16.85 -10.67 -1.64
N SER A 74 16.70 -9.62 -0.83
CA SER A 74 17.42 -9.43 0.44
C SER A 74 16.83 -10.22 1.61
N GLN A 75 15.64 -10.82 1.48
CA GLN A 75 15.04 -11.61 2.54
C GLN A 75 15.83 -12.91 2.77
N LYS A 76 16.10 -13.20 4.05
CA LYS A 76 16.76 -14.42 4.51
C LYS A 76 15.80 -15.60 4.63
N ALA A 77 14.50 -15.35 4.88
CA ALA A 77 13.49 -16.39 4.98
C ALA A 77 12.19 -15.95 4.29
N CYS A 78 11.42 -16.92 3.80
CA CYS A 78 10.13 -16.67 3.17
C CYS A 78 9.11 -16.14 4.19
N GLN A 79 8.58 -14.95 3.95
CA GLN A 79 7.55 -14.33 4.80
C GLN A 79 6.21 -15.10 4.88
N ALA A 80 6.00 -16.12 4.04
CA ALA A 80 4.80 -16.96 4.10
C ALA A 80 5.01 -18.21 4.95
N CYS A 81 6.07 -18.97 4.70
CA CYS A 81 6.27 -20.31 5.28
C CYS A 81 7.55 -20.44 6.12
N GLY A 82 8.36 -19.39 6.24
CA GLY A 82 9.59 -19.39 7.02
C GLY A 82 10.77 -20.13 6.38
N THR A 83 10.61 -20.75 5.20
CA THR A 83 11.69 -21.47 4.51
C THR A 83 12.88 -20.53 4.25
N PRO A 84 14.12 -20.95 4.60
CA PRO A 84 15.34 -20.19 4.31
C PRO A 84 15.49 -19.87 2.81
N LEU A 85 16.05 -18.69 2.50
CA LEU A 85 16.18 -18.14 1.14
C LEU A 85 17.63 -17.78 0.78
N GLU A 86 18.59 -18.03 1.67
CA GLU A 86 19.99 -17.62 1.49
C GLU A 86 20.62 -18.25 0.24
N THR A 87 20.30 -19.53 -0.02
CA THR A 87 20.81 -20.29 -1.17
C THR A 87 19.91 -20.23 -2.40
N VAL A 88 18.75 -19.57 -2.30
CA VAL A 88 17.81 -19.44 -3.42
C VAL A 88 18.37 -18.40 -4.41
N PRO A 89 18.53 -18.75 -5.70
CA PRO A 89 19.04 -17.81 -6.69
C PRO A 89 18.12 -16.61 -6.87
N VAL A 90 18.72 -15.44 -7.14
CA VAL A 90 17.97 -14.24 -7.51
C VAL A 90 17.43 -14.43 -8.92
N THR A 91 16.16 -14.12 -9.09
CA THR A 91 15.39 -14.15 -10.33
C THR A 91 14.66 -12.82 -10.49
N GLN A 92 13.89 -12.67 -11.57
CA GLN A 92 13.18 -11.43 -11.86
C GLN A 92 11.67 -11.64 -11.95
N THR A 93 10.92 -10.62 -11.52
CA THR A 93 9.47 -10.49 -11.74
C THR A 93 9.18 -9.12 -12.30
N GLU A 94 8.08 -8.96 -13.04
CA GLU A 94 7.73 -7.67 -13.65
C GLU A 94 7.45 -6.60 -12.56
N ASN A 95 8.01 -5.40 -12.75
CA ASN A 95 7.73 -4.23 -11.93
C ASN A 95 6.43 -3.58 -12.41
N VAL A 96 5.33 -3.91 -11.74
CA VAL A 96 3.99 -3.49 -12.20
C VAL A 96 3.81 -1.98 -12.12
N LEU A 97 4.50 -1.30 -11.19
CA LEU A 97 4.41 0.15 -11.02
C LEU A 97 5.02 0.89 -12.20
N MET A 98 6.18 0.41 -12.67
CA MET A 98 6.80 0.95 -13.88
C MET A 98 5.97 0.63 -15.13
N GLY A 99 5.31 -0.53 -15.15
CA GLY A 99 4.30 -0.86 -16.18
C GLY A 99 3.19 0.19 -16.26
N PHE A 100 2.63 0.62 -15.11
CA PHE A 100 1.62 1.69 -15.07
C PHE A 100 2.17 3.03 -15.57
N ILE A 101 3.37 3.42 -15.15
CA ILE A 101 4.01 4.68 -15.55
C ILE A 101 4.21 4.74 -17.07
N PHE A 102 4.58 3.63 -17.72
CA PHE A 102 4.83 3.58 -19.16
C PHE A 102 3.59 3.21 -19.99
N GLY A 103 2.42 3.04 -19.38
CA GLY A 103 1.19 2.70 -20.11
C GLY A 103 1.23 1.32 -20.77
N VAL A 104 1.91 0.36 -20.14
CA VAL A 104 1.96 -1.04 -20.58
C VAL A 104 0.56 -1.66 -20.42
N GLU A 105 0.07 -2.39 -21.43
CA GLU A 105 -1.29 -2.96 -21.38
C GLU A 105 -1.41 -4.05 -20.31
N LYS A 106 -0.44 -4.96 -20.26
CA LYS A 106 -0.48 -6.18 -19.45
C LYS A 106 0.91 -6.71 -19.15
N THR A 107 0.97 -7.45 -18.05
CA THR A 107 2.09 -8.33 -17.73
C THR A 107 1.97 -9.65 -18.50
N SER A 108 2.92 -10.54 -18.29
CA SER A 108 2.82 -11.94 -18.71
C SER A 108 1.58 -12.67 -18.14
N LYS A 109 1.01 -12.18 -17.02
CA LYS A 109 -0.03 -12.88 -16.23
C LYS A 109 -1.39 -12.18 -16.18
N PHE A 110 -1.43 -10.85 -16.23
CA PHE A 110 -2.68 -10.09 -16.01
C PHE A 110 -2.62 -8.68 -16.62
N PRO A 111 -3.77 -8.07 -16.95
CA PRO A 111 -3.83 -6.69 -17.42
C PRO A 111 -3.33 -5.70 -16.36
N LEU A 112 -2.59 -4.68 -16.80
CA LEU A 112 -2.10 -3.58 -15.96
C LEU A 112 -3.13 -2.46 -15.91
N VAL A 113 -4.31 -2.82 -15.40
CA VAL A 113 -5.35 -1.86 -15.02
C VAL A 113 -5.30 -1.65 -13.51
N ILE A 114 -5.46 -0.41 -13.07
CA ILE A 114 -5.29 -0.03 -11.66
C ILE A 114 -6.49 0.75 -11.17
N SER A 115 -6.87 0.56 -9.90
CA SER A 115 -7.95 1.32 -9.28
C SER A 115 -7.44 2.73 -8.91
N LEU A 116 -7.37 3.61 -9.91
CA LEU A 116 -6.93 4.99 -9.73
C LEU A 116 -7.93 5.80 -8.91
N ARG A 117 -7.45 6.45 -7.85
CA ARG A 117 -8.17 7.45 -7.06
C ARG A 117 -7.82 8.86 -7.48
N ARG A 118 -6.55 9.08 -7.83
CA ARG A 118 -6.06 10.36 -8.32
C ARG A 118 -4.88 10.15 -9.27
N GLN A 119 -4.71 11.08 -10.19
CA GLN A 119 -3.57 11.12 -11.08
C GLN A 119 -3.28 12.57 -11.47
N SER A 120 -2.01 12.95 -11.39
CA SER A 120 -1.46 14.19 -11.92
C SER A 120 -0.35 13.86 -12.92
N ILE A 121 0.34 14.86 -13.46
CA ILE A 121 1.53 14.60 -14.29
C ILE A 121 2.71 14.08 -13.45
N ASP A 122 2.69 14.30 -12.14
CA ASP A 122 3.80 14.03 -11.24
C ASP A 122 3.57 12.76 -10.40
N ALA A 123 2.32 12.39 -10.13
CA ALA A 123 1.98 11.28 -9.25
C ALA A 123 0.76 10.45 -9.71
N ILE A 124 0.74 9.19 -9.30
CA ILE A 124 -0.44 8.33 -9.35
C ILE A 124 -0.81 7.94 -7.92
N VAL A 125 -2.10 8.01 -7.58
CA VAL A 125 -2.65 7.49 -6.33
C VAL A 125 -3.70 6.44 -6.63
N TYR A 126 -3.56 5.26 -6.03
CA TYR A 126 -4.41 4.11 -6.30
C TYR A 126 -4.71 3.30 -5.04
N ASP A 127 -5.78 2.50 -5.07
CA ASP A 127 -6.09 1.55 -4.00
C ASP A 127 -5.03 0.44 -3.94
N ASP A 128 -4.45 0.21 -2.77
CA ASP A 128 -3.50 -0.89 -2.58
C ASP A 128 -4.18 -2.25 -2.78
N LEU A 129 -3.55 -3.13 -3.57
CA LEU A 129 -4.09 -4.47 -3.90
C LEU A 129 -4.15 -5.39 -2.68
N LEU A 130 -3.45 -5.05 -1.60
CA LEU A 130 -3.40 -5.70 -0.29
C LEU A 130 -3.94 -4.77 0.80
N ALA A 131 -4.94 -3.93 0.46
CA ALA A 131 -5.60 -2.96 1.32
C ALA A 131 -5.83 -3.47 2.76
N MET A 132 -5.43 -2.68 3.75
CA MET A 132 -5.55 -3.02 5.18
C MET A 132 -6.66 -2.24 5.90
N SER A 133 -7.15 -1.17 5.28
CA SER A 133 -8.30 -0.37 5.69
C SER A 133 -9.21 -0.15 4.49
N SER A 134 -10.38 0.48 4.71
CA SER A 134 -11.30 0.85 3.62
C SER A 134 -10.73 1.95 2.72
N CYS A 135 -9.71 2.69 3.17
CA CYS A 135 -8.96 3.67 2.40
C CYS A 135 -7.45 3.44 2.63
N HIS A 136 -6.91 2.41 1.97
CA HIS A 136 -5.47 2.14 1.88
C HIS A 136 -5.01 2.49 0.46
N LEU A 137 -4.26 3.57 0.34
CA LEU A 137 -3.77 4.10 -0.90
C LEU A 137 -2.25 3.93 -1.01
N ASN A 138 -1.77 3.81 -2.23
CA ASN A 138 -0.36 4.02 -2.56
C ASN A 138 -0.23 5.26 -3.43
N ALA A 139 0.67 6.16 -3.06
CA ALA A 139 1.06 7.29 -3.91
C ALA A 139 2.45 7.03 -4.49
N LEU A 140 2.57 7.10 -5.81
CA LEU A 140 3.81 6.81 -6.54
C LEU A 140 4.22 8.03 -7.39
N PRO A 141 5.52 8.38 -7.45
CA PRO A 141 6.01 9.42 -8.33
C PRO A 141 6.17 8.86 -9.75
N THR A 142 5.78 9.63 -10.76
CA THR A 142 5.80 9.17 -12.16
C THR A 142 6.91 9.77 -13.00
N ASN A 143 7.54 10.85 -12.53
CA ASN A 143 8.67 11.47 -13.22
C ASN A 143 10.01 10.86 -12.83
N HIS A 144 10.10 10.18 -11.68
CA HIS A 144 11.35 9.65 -11.16
C HIS A 144 11.26 8.14 -10.93
N TYR A 145 12.31 7.42 -11.33
CA TYR A 145 12.56 6.08 -10.83
C TYR A 145 13.38 6.18 -9.55
N VAL A 146 12.81 5.67 -8.46
CA VAL A 146 13.41 5.62 -7.13
C VAL A 146 13.21 4.20 -6.62
N ALA A 147 14.27 3.39 -6.50
CA ALA A 147 14.09 1.96 -6.24
C ALA A 147 13.50 1.66 -4.85
N ASP A 148 13.90 2.43 -3.83
CA ASP A 148 13.51 2.31 -2.42
C ASP A 148 13.66 3.68 -1.74
N TRP A 149 12.99 3.91 -0.61
CA TRP A 149 13.07 5.14 0.18
C TRP A 149 14.49 5.46 0.63
N ILE A 150 15.36 4.47 0.82
CA ILE A 150 16.76 4.68 1.21
C ILE A 150 17.46 5.58 0.18
N TRP A 151 17.14 5.47 -1.11
CA TRP A 151 17.73 6.30 -2.16
C TRP A 151 17.37 7.79 -2.05
N LEU A 152 16.27 8.12 -1.36
CA LEU A 152 15.90 9.51 -1.07
C LEU A 152 16.98 10.24 -0.26
N LEU A 153 17.79 9.52 0.52
CA LEU A 153 18.84 10.09 1.37
C LEU A 153 20.01 10.71 0.58
N ARG A 154 20.08 10.46 -0.73
CA ARG A 154 21.11 11.05 -1.62
C ARG A 154 20.77 12.47 -2.09
N ASP A 155 19.51 12.88 -1.99
CA ASP A 155 19.04 14.22 -2.32
C ASP A 155 17.95 14.64 -1.31
N PRO A 156 18.34 15.08 -0.10
CA PRO A 156 17.40 15.36 0.97
C PRO A 156 16.35 16.42 0.63
N THR A 157 16.77 17.49 -0.05
CA THR A 157 15.88 18.59 -0.44
C THR A 157 14.89 18.12 -1.51
N GLY A 158 15.35 17.44 -2.57
CA GLY A 158 14.48 16.87 -3.59
C GLY A 158 13.54 15.81 -3.01
N ALA A 159 14.03 14.99 -2.07
CA ALA A 159 13.24 13.97 -1.40
C ALA A 159 12.09 14.54 -0.59
N LYS A 160 12.32 15.62 0.17
CA LYS A 160 11.26 16.29 0.94
C LYS A 160 10.16 16.82 0.02
N GLN A 161 10.53 17.51 -1.06
CA GLN A 161 9.58 18.00 -2.06
C GLN A 161 8.77 16.86 -2.70
N LEU A 162 9.44 15.74 -3.00
CA LEU A 162 8.79 14.56 -3.54
C LEU A 162 7.79 13.97 -2.54
N ILE A 163 8.18 13.78 -1.28
CA ILE A 163 7.33 13.24 -0.22
C ILE A 163 6.12 14.16 0.00
N ASP A 164 6.32 15.47 0.08
CA ASP A 164 5.25 16.45 0.24
C ASP A 164 4.22 16.35 -0.89
N THR A 165 4.70 16.21 -2.13
CA THR A 165 3.85 15.99 -3.31
C THR A 165 3.03 14.70 -3.16
N LEU A 166 3.67 13.59 -2.77
CA LEU A 166 2.98 12.30 -2.61
C LEU A 166 1.95 12.33 -1.47
N VAL A 167 2.29 12.96 -0.35
CA VAL A 167 1.40 13.16 0.80
C VAL A 167 0.19 14.00 0.40
N GLN A 168 0.41 15.12 -0.29
CA GLN A 168 -0.66 15.99 -0.74
C GLN A 168 -1.59 15.26 -1.71
N GLU A 169 -1.05 14.56 -2.70
CA GLU A 169 -1.84 13.80 -3.67
C GLU A 169 -2.63 12.66 -2.99
N ALA A 170 -2.03 11.96 -2.00
CA ALA A 170 -2.73 10.93 -1.23
C ALA A 170 -3.85 11.50 -0.37
N TRP A 171 -3.64 12.67 0.22
CA TRP A 171 -4.66 13.36 1.00
C TRP A 171 -5.83 13.82 0.13
N GLU A 172 -5.56 14.43 -1.02
CA GLU A 172 -6.59 14.83 -1.98
C GLU A 172 -7.41 13.62 -2.45
N ALA A 173 -6.76 12.47 -2.69
CA ALA A 173 -7.47 11.23 -3.01
C ALA A 173 -8.38 10.74 -1.86
N THR A 174 -7.94 10.94 -0.61
CA THR A 174 -8.69 10.57 0.60
C THR A 174 -9.98 11.38 0.76
N ARG A 175 -10.04 12.62 0.28
CA ARG A 175 -11.22 13.49 0.36
C ARG A 175 -12.48 12.83 -0.18
N SER A 176 -12.37 12.09 -1.29
CA SER A 176 -13.50 11.38 -1.90
C SER A 176 -14.20 10.37 -0.96
N PHE A 177 -13.48 9.85 0.04
CA PHE A 177 -14.04 9.01 1.08
C PHE A 177 -14.63 9.83 2.23
N LEU A 178 -13.93 10.90 2.64
CA LEU A 178 -14.35 11.74 3.77
C LEU A 178 -15.62 12.53 3.49
N ASP A 179 -15.83 12.91 2.23
CA ASP A 179 -17.00 13.63 1.75
C ASP A 179 -18.23 12.70 1.58
N ASP A 180 -18.02 11.38 1.59
CA ASP A 180 -19.10 10.39 1.61
C ASP A 180 -19.63 10.20 3.04
N ALA A 181 -20.82 10.74 3.30
CA ALA A 181 -21.45 10.68 4.62
C ALA A 181 -21.78 9.25 5.06
N GLU A 182 -22.09 8.33 4.14
CA GLU A 182 -22.40 6.94 4.48
C GLU A 182 -21.12 6.20 4.88
N TRP A 183 -20.06 6.35 4.07
CA TRP A 183 -18.74 5.81 4.41
C TRP A 183 -18.27 6.34 5.76
N ARG A 184 -18.33 7.67 5.94
CA ARG A 184 -17.87 8.33 7.17
C ARG A 184 -18.61 7.82 8.40
N ARG A 185 -19.95 7.72 8.33
CA ARG A 185 -20.79 7.21 9.43
C ARG A 185 -20.48 5.76 9.76
N PHE A 186 -20.18 4.93 8.76
CA PHE A 186 -19.90 3.53 8.97
C PHE A 186 -18.50 3.28 9.54
N ILE A 187 -17.51 4.02 9.05
CA ILE A 187 -16.11 3.81 9.41
C ILE A 187 -15.76 4.50 10.74
N TYR A 188 -16.30 5.71 10.97
CA TYR A 188 -15.93 6.55 12.10
C TYR A 188 -17.04 6.71 13.13
N LYS A 189 -16.61 6.87 14.39
CA LYS A 189 -17.52 7.25 15.48
C LYS A 189 -17.98 8.69 15.27
N GLU A 190 -19.12 9.00 15.88
CA GLU A 190 -19.57 10.38 16.00
C GLU A 190 -18.50 11.25 16.70
N GLY A 191 -18.30 12.46 16.20
CA GLY A 191 -17.33 13.42 16.73
C GLY A 191 -15.90 13.28 16.19
N VAL A 192 -15.58 12.23 15.43
CA VAL A 192 -14.27 12.12 14.77
C VAL A 192 -14.12 13.25 13.73
N THR A 193 -13.12 14.11 13.91
CA THR A 193 -12.83 15.24 13.02
C THR A 193 -11.87 14.84 11.90
N GLU A 194 -11.79 15.65 10.84
CA GLU A 194 -10.79 15.48 9.78
C GLU A 194 -9.35 15.55 10.30
N GLU A 195 -9.09 16.44 11.26
CA GLU A 195 -7.76 16.58 11.86
C GLU A 195 -7.39 15.33 12.67
N MET A 196 -8.33 14.77 13.44
CA MET A 196 -8.12 13.49 14.11
C MET A 196 -7.81 12.38 13.10
N ILE A 197 -8.49 12.35 11.96
CA ILE A 197 -8.22 11.36 10.90
C ILE A 197 -6.79 11.55 10.39
N ARG A 198 -6.42 12.78 10.00
CA ARG A 198 -5.09 13.13 9.48
C ARG A 198 -3.97 12.74 10.44
N GLN A 199 -4.13 13.06 11.72
CA GLN A 199 -3.17 12.74 12.79
C GLN A 199 -3.04 11.23 13.07
N ASN A 200 -3.97 10.41 12.60
CA ASN A 200 -4.00 8.96 12.83
C ASN A 200 -3.67 8.14 11.57
N ILE A 201 -3.27 8.77 10.46
CA ILE A 201 -2.87 8.04 9.25
C ILE A 201 -1.57 7.27 9.52
N MET A 202 -1.51 6.01 9.07
CA MET A 202 -0.25 5.28 8.96
C MET A 202 0.37 5.64 7.63
N CYS A 203 1.51 6.32 7.67
CA CYS A 203 2.17 6.84 6.48
C CYS A 203 3.65 6.49 6.51
N GLY A 204 4.14 5.89 5.43
CA GLY A 204 5.55 5.47 5.38
C GLY A 204 5.87 4.52 4.24
N PHE A 205 7.02 3.88 4.35
CA PHE A 205 7.58 2.98 3.33
C PHE A 205 7.87 1.60 3.92
N ASN A 206 7.84 0.58 3.06
CA ASN A 206 8.39 -0.72 3.39
C ASN A 206 9.81 -0.84 2.81
N SER A 207 10.75 -1.38 3.57
CA SER A 207 12.06 -1.81 3.07
C SER A 207 12.37 -3.25 3.50
N PRO A 208 12.78 -4.13 2.57
CA PRO A 208 12.75 -3.92 1.13
C PRO A 208 11.31 -3.73 0.62
N PRO A 209 11.11 -2.93 -0.45
CA PRO A 209 9.79 -2.74 -1.04
C PRO A 209 9.38 -3.99 -1.84
N SER A 210 8.08 -4.19 -2.01
CA SER A 210 7.55 -5.30 -2.81
C SER A 210 7.66 -5.08 -4.32
N GLN A 211 7.85 -3.82 -4.73
CA GLN A 211 8.09 -3.35 -6.09
C GLN A 211 9.23 -2.33 -6.03
N SER A 212 10.22 -2.45 -6.91
CA SER A 212 11.38 -1.58 -7.03
C SER A 212 10.99 -0.25 -7.67
N GLN A 213 10.04 0.45 -7.08
CA GLN A 213 9.64 1.81 -7.41
C GLN A 213 9.00 2.37 -6.15
N LEU A 214 9.47 3.53 -5.70
CA LEU A 214 9.02 4.20 -4.50
C LEU A 214 7.49 4.36 -4.56
N HIS A 215 6.84 3.92 -3.48
CA HIS A 215 5.43 4.15 -3.28
C HIS A 215 5.20 4.40 -1.79
N LEU A 216 4.61 5.55 -1.49
CA LEU A 216 4.20 5.92 -0.15
C LEU A 216 2.94 5.13 0.20
N GLN A 217 3.01 4.32 1.26
CA GLN A 217 1.82 3.68 1.81
C GLN A 217 1.06 4.70 2.65
N TRP A 218 -0.20 4.91 2.30
CA TRP A 218 -1.11 5.86 2.92
C TRP A 218 -2.34 5.11 3.43
N ILE A 219 -2.33 4.76 4.71
CA ILE A 219 -3.36 3.90 5.30
C ILE A 219 -4.19 4.75 6.26
N VAL A 220 -5.38 5.10 5.81
CA VAL A 220 -6.35 5.84 6.62
C VAL A 220 -6.99 4.85 7.61
N LEU A 221 -6.82 5.11 8.90
CA LEU A 221 -7.40 4.30 9.98
C LEU A 221 -8.90 4.55 10.12
N PRO A 222 -9.69 3.60 10.66
CA PRO A 222 -9.27 2.32 11.25
C PRO A 222 -8.92 1.25 10.22
N LEU A 223 -8.03 0.33 10.62
CA LEU A 223 -7.83 -0.92 9.88
C LEU A 223 -9.10 -1.77 9.92
N LEU A 224 -9.25 -2.66 8.93
CA LEU A 224 -10.26 -3.73 9.00
C LEU A 224 -10.01 -4.59 10.26
N PRO A 225 -11.05 -5.15 10.92
CA PRO A 225 -10.89 -5.84 12.19
C PRO A 225 -9.79 -6.91 12.20
N PHE A 226 -9.70 -7.72 11.14
CA PHE A 226 -8.62 -8.70 10.98
C PHE A 226 -7.23 -8.07 10.87
N HIS A 227 -7.10 -6.98 10.12
CA HIS A 227 -5.84 -6.26 9.97
C HIS A 227 -5.44 -5.52 11.25
N HIS A 228 -6.41 -5.07 12.04
CA HIS A 228 -6.14 -4.55 13.37
C HIS A 228 -5.59 -5.65 14.30
N GLN A 229 -6.17 -6.86 14.30
CA GLN A 229 -5.60 -7.98 15.04
C GLN A 229 -4.17 -8.29 14.58
N LYS A 230 -3.92 -8.33 13.26
CA LYS A 230 -2.56 -8.51 12.72
C LYS A 230 -1.59 -7.42 13.13
N LEU A 231 -2.07 -6.18 13.24
CA LEU A 231 -1.30 -5.08 13.81
C LEU A 231 -0.94 -5.43 15.24
N LEU A 232 -1.91 -5.72 16.13
CA LEU A 232 -1.66 -6.09 17.54
C LEU A 232 -0.69 -7.28 17.70
N ASP A 233 -0.75 -8.26 16.80
CA ASP A 233 0.14 -9.43 16.77
C ASP A 233 1.56 -9.12 16.24
N ARG A 234 1.88 -7.85 15.97
CA ARG A 234 3.15 -7.37 15.38
C ARG A 234 3.47 -8.00 14.01
N THR A 235 2.45 -8.41 13.27
CA THR A 235 2.62 -8.97 11.90
C THR A 235 2.44 -7.92 10.80
N HIS A 236 1.79 -6.80 11.13
CA HIS A 236 1.74 -5.59 10.31
C HIS A 236 2.68 -4.52 10.87
N ALA A 237 3.11 -3.59 10.00
CA ALA A 237 4.04 -2.52 10.33
C ALA A 237 5.33 -3.02 11.03
N GLN A 238 5.84 -4.19 10.62
CA GLN A 238 6.94 -4.89 11.30
C GLN A 238 8.19 -4.00 11.48
N LYS A 239 8.75 -4.03 12.68
CA LYS A 239 10.00 -3.35 13.02
C LYS A 239 11.15 -3.81 12.12
N GLY A 240 11.96 -2.87 11.65
CA GLY A 240 13.04 -3.08 10.68
C GLY A 240 12.57 -3.18 9.23
N ARG A 241 11.26 -3.25 8.99
CA ARG A 241 10.65 -3.30 7.65
C ARG A 241 9.78 -2.09 7.36
N TRP A 242 9.05 -1.60 8.35
CA TRP A 242 8.20 -0.41 8.23
C TRP A 242 8.95 0.85 8.67
N PHE A 243 9.00 1.84 7.78
CA PHE A 243 9.68 3.11 7.98
C PHE A 243 8.63 4.23 7.95
N PRO A 244 8.07 4.62 9.12
CA PRO A 244 7.09 5.70 9.19
C PRO A 244 7.72 7.02 8.75
N LEU A 245 6.92 7.95 8.20
CA LEU A 245 7.43 9.28 7.83
C LEU A 245 8.02 10.04 9.01
N GLU A 246 7.53 9.79 10.23
CA GLU A 246 8.09 10.30 11.49
C GLU A 246 9.54 9.89 11.74
N TYR A 247 10.04 8.86 11.03
CA TYR A 247 11.45 8.48 11.03
C TYR A 247 12.20 9.05 9.82
N VAL A 248 11.58 8.98 8.63
CA VAL A 248 12.24 9.39 7.38
C VAL A 248 12.44 10.90 7.31
N LEU A 249 11.42 11.70 7.67
CA LEU A 249 11.50 13.16 7.57
C LEU A 249 12.58 13.77 8.49
N PRO A 250 12.71 13.37 9.77
CA PRO A 250 13.82 13.87 10.60
C PRO A 250 15.22 13.54 10.05
N ILE A 251 15.38 12.42 9.34
CA ILE A 251 16.65 12.09 8.69
C ILE A 251 16.94 13.08 7.56
N LEU A 252 15.95 13.33 6.70
CA LEU A 252 16.11 14.27 5.59
C LEU A 252 16.38 15.69 6.11
N ASP A 253 15.67 16.10 7.17
CA ASP A 253 15.90 17.38 7.85
C ASP A 253 17.31 17.50 8.42
N TYR A 254 17.82 16.42 9.04
CA TYR A 254 19.19 16.38 9.55
C TYR A 254 20.21 16.53 8.41
N LEU A 255 20.07 15.74 7.34
CA LEU A 255 20.99 15.78 6.20
C LEU A 255 20.99 17.14 5.51
N GLU A 256 19.81 17.73 5.28
CA GLU A 256 19.68 19.07 4.71
C GLU A 256 20.34 20.14 5.60
N LYS A 257 20.09 20.09 6.91
CA LYS A 257 20.64 21.05 7.87
C LYS A 257 22.17 20.97 7.97
N GLU A 258 22.72 19.76 7.97
CA GLU A 258 24.17 19.54 8.01
C GLU A 258 24.83 19.72 6.63
N ASN A 259 24.04 19.98 5.58
CA ASN A 259 24.48 20.03 4.19
C ASN A 259 25.28 18.76 3.80
N ASP A 260 24.74 17.61 4.19
CA ASP A 260 25.33 16.28 4.03
C ASP A 260 24.38 15.38 3.22
N PHE A 261 24.88 14.25 2.75
CA PHE A 261 24.08 13.19 2.14
C PHE A 261 24.54 11.83 2.63
N PHE A 262 23.62 10.86 2.65
CA PHE A 262 23.99 9.49 2.96
C PHE A 262 24.42 8.78 1.66
N ASP A 263 25.65 8.26 1.61
CA ASP A 263 26.18 7.58 0.42
C ASP A 263 25.55 6.18 0.27
N VAL A 264 24.38 6.15 -0.37
CA VAL A 264 23.62 4.92 -0.65
C VAL A 264 24.17 4.23 -1.89
N ASN A 265 24.38 2.92 -1.80
CA ASN A 265 24.70 2.05 -2.92
C ASN A 265 23.81 0.78 -2.91
N SER A 266 23.96 -0.09 -3.92
CA SER A 266 23.18 -1.35 -4.04
C SER A 266 23.28 -2.32 -2.87
N THR A 267 24.30 -2.18 -2.01
CA THR A 267 24.51 -3.03 -0.82
C THR A 267 24.04 -2.40 0.47
N THR A 268 23.67 -1.11 0.46
CA THR A 268 23.16 -0.41 1.63
C THR A 268 21.84 -1.03 2.10
N THR A 269 21.81 -1.47 3.35
CA THR A 269 20.63 -2.07 3.97
C THR A 269 19.87 -1.07 4.85
N ALA A 270 18.63 -1.40 5.18
CA ALA A 270 17.85 -0.68 6.18
C ALA A 270 18.57 -0.64 7.54
N GLU A 271 19.25 -1.71 7.92
CA GLU A 271 20.03 -1.81 9.15
C GLU A 271 21.21 -0.83 9.18
N ASP A 272 21.92 -0.65 8.06
CA ASP A 272 23.02 0.33 7.95
C ASP A 272 22.51 1.76 8.20
N VAL A 273 21.38 2.11 7.59
CA VAL A 273 20.73 3.41 7.76
C VAL A 273 20.30 3.60 9.22
N ILE A 274 19.65 2.60 9.81
CA ILE A 274 19.25 2.62 11.23
C ILE A 274 20.46 2.83 12.13
N GLN A 275 21.54 2.06 11.95
CA GLN A 275 22.74 2.16 12.76
C GLN A 275 23.38 3.55 12.65
N HIS A 276 23.48 4.09 11.43
CA HIS A 276 24.06 5.41 11.19
C HIS A 276 23.27 6.50 11.92
N PHE A 277 21.96 6.60 11.68
CA PHE A 277 21.15 7.70 12.22
C PHE A 277 20.79 7.55 13.71
N ASN A 278 20.79 6.32 14.24
CA ASN A 278 20.78 6.12 15.69
C ASN A 278 21.99 6.81 16.35
N GLY A 279 23.17 6.73 15.74
CA GLY A 279 24.39 7.40 16.20
C GLY A 279 24.31 8.94 16.12
N LYS A 280 23.34 9.48 15.38
CA LYS A 280 23.03 10.91 15.26
C LYS A 280 21.86 11.36 16.14
N GLY A 281 21.32 10.46 16.98
CA GLY A 281 20.19 10.75 17.88
C GLY A 281 18.81 10.57 17.27
N ILE A 282 18.70 10.17 16.00
CA ILE A 282 17.41 9.83 15.36
C ILE A 282 17.15 8.35 15.58
N VAL A 283 16.61 8.02 16.76
CA VAL A 283 16.54 6.64 17.24
C VAL A 283 15.33 5.90 16.65
N TYR A 284 15.57 5.08 15.62
CA TYR A 284 14.52 4.32 14.90
C TYR A 284 13.58 3.57 15.83
N ASN A 285 14.13 2.82 16.79
CA ASN A 285 13.34 2.00 17.70
C ASN A 285 12.33 2.82 18.51
N SER A 286 12.72 4.02 18.95
CA SER A 286 11.85 4.91 19.73
C SER A 286 10.72 5.45 18.86
N ILE A 287 11.06 5.95 17.67
CA ILE A 287 10.11 6.53 16.72
C ILE A 287 9.13 5.46 16.22
N TRP A 288 9.62 4.26 15.91
CA TRP A 288 8.79 3.14 15.49
C TRP A 288 7.83 2.70 16.61
N GLU A 289 8.30 2.50 17.85
CA GLU A 289 7.42 2.08 18.96
C GLU A 289 6.36 3.16 19.25
N HIS A 290 6.73 4.44 19.18
CA HIS A 290 5.77 5.55 19.33
C HIS A 290 4.70 5.54 18.23
N SER A 291 5.13 5.45 16.97
CA SER A 291 4.21 5.38 15.81
C SER A 291 3.31 4.15 15.89
N TYR A 292 3.88 3.00 16.23
CA TYR A 292 3.18 1.73 16.34
C TYR A 292 2.14 1.75 17.48
N ALA A 293 2.50 2.32 18.64
CA ALA A 293 1.58 2.50 19.76
C ALA A 293 0.39 3.40 19.36
N ARG A 294 0.65 4.51 18.65
CA ARG A 294 -0.38 5.37 18.06
C ARG A 294 -1.31 4.57 17.16
N TYR A 295 -0.78 3.82 16.18
CA TYR A 295 -1.60 3.00 15.28
C TYR A 295 -2.52 2.01 16.02
N CYS A 296 -2.02 1.43 17.12
CA CYS A 296 -2.80 0.52 17.96
C CYS A 296 -3.91 1.26 18.72
N SER A 297 -3.63 2.44 19.28
CA SER A 297 -4.60 3.21 20.06
C SER A 297 -5.66 3.88 19.17
N SER A 298 -5.29 4.31 17.96
CA SER A 298 -6.19 4.98 17.01
C SER A 298 -7.46 4.17 16.75
N TYR A 299 -7.39 2.83 16.72
CA TYR A 299 -8.57 1.99 16.51
C TYR A 299 -9.63 2.23 17.60
N ALA A 300 -9.21 2.29 18.87
CA ALA A 300 -10.11 2.58 19.98
C ALA A 300 -10.65 4.01 19.95
N GLU A 301 -9.91 4.95 19.35
CA GLU A 301 -10.31 6.35 19.23
C GLU A 301 -11.34 6.53 18.10
N VAL A 302 -11.03 6.09 16.88
CA VAL A 302 -11.79 6.48 15.69
C VAL A 302 -12.76 5.42 15.17
N ALA A 303 -12.54 4.12 15.44
CA ALA A 303 -13.26 3.06 14.73
C ALA A 303 -14.72 2.86 15.15
N ASN A 304 -15.63 2.69 14.18
CA ASN A 304 -17.05 2.41 14.41
C ASN A 304 -17.51 1.02 13.92
N TRP A 305 -16.64 0.01 14.02
CA TRP A 305 -17.00 -1.36 13.68
C TRP A 305 -18.05 -1.92 14.64
N ASN A 306 -19.31 -1.92 14.24
CA ASN A 306 -20.41 -2.50 15.01
C ASN A 306 -20.46 -4.01 14.78
N PRO A 307 -20.34 -4.86 15.83
CA PRO A 307 -20.42 -6.31 15.68
C PRO A 307 -21.70 -6.83 15.02
N GLN A 308 -22.80 -6.06 15.06
CA GLN A 308 -24.05 -6.42 14.39
C GLN A 308 -23.96 -6.36 12.85
N ASP A 309 -22.96 -5.70 12.30
CA ASP A 309 -22.73 -5.65 10.86
C ASP A 309 -22.00 -6.90 10.32
N PHE A 310 -21.62 -7.81 11.22
CA PHE A 310 -20.87 -9.03 10.93
C PHE A 310 -21.71 -10.27 11.18
N SER A 311 -21.48 -11.33 10.39
CA SER A 311 -22.15 -12.63 10.58
C SER A 311 -21.31 -13.60 11.41
N PHE A 312 -19.99 -13.42 11.40
CA PHE A 312 -19.05 -14.36 11.99
C PHE A 312 -18.00 -13.66 12.85
N VAL A 313 -17.39 -14.44 13.72
CA VAL A 313 -16.23 -14.06 14.51
C VAL A 313 -15.21 -15.20 14.47
N VAL A 314 -13.95 -14.87 14.23
CA VAL A 314 -12.86 -15.82 14.41
C VAL A 314 -12.41 -15.73 15.86
N HIS A 315 -12.38 -16.87 16.55
CA HIS A 315 -11.87 -16.98 17.92
C HIS A 315 -10.93 -18.17 17.99
N LYS A 316 -9.66 -17.93 18.38
CA LYS A 316 -8.63 -18.99 18.49
C LYS A 316 -8.50 -19.83 17.21
N GLY A 317 -8.58 -19.17 16.05
CA GLY A 317 -8.46 -19.81 14.73
C GLY A 317 -9.72 -20.51 14.22
N ALA A 318 -10.78 -20.64 15.03
CA ALA A 318 -12.05 -21.21 14.59
C ALA A 318 -13.08 -20.12 14.24
N VAL A 319 -13.93 -20.39 13.24
CA VAL A 319 -15.02 -19.51 12.83
C VAL A 319 -16.29 -19.88 13.61
N HIS A 320 -16.96 -18.87 14.17
CA HIS A 320 -18.22 -19.01 14.87
C HIS A 320 -19.27 -18.05 14.33
N HIS A 321 -20.54 -18.45 14.34
CA HIS A 321 -21.65 -17.51 14.24
C HIS A 321 -21.64 -16.52 15.40
N ILE A 322 -22.15 -15.31 15.15
CA ILE A 322 -22.49 -14.37 16.23
C ILE A 322 -23.89 -14.73 16.72
N ALA A 323 -24.00 -15.29 17.93
CA ALA A 323 -25.31 -15.64 18.51
C ALA A 323 -26.05 -14.41 19.06
N GLU A 324 -25.30 -13.45 19.62
CA GLU A 324 -25.86 -12.27 20.26
C GLU A 324 -24.80 -11.16 20.36
N VAL A 325 -25.24 -9.91 20.23
CA VAL A 325 -24.42 -8.73 20.53
C VAL A 325 -25.06 -7.95 21.68
N ARG A 326 -24.43 -7.95 22.85
CA ARG A 326 -24.87 -7.17 24.02
C ARG A 326 -24.16 -5.82 24.08
N ASP A 327 -24.90 -4.79 24.45
CA ASP A 327 -24.41 -3.41 24.64
C ASP A 327 -23.63 -2.86 23.44
N GLY A 328 -23.96 -3.35 22.23
CA GLY A 328 -23.30 -3.00 20.98
C GLY A 328 -21.83 -3.42 20.85
N ARG A 329 -21.26 -4.16 21.82
CA ARG A 329 -19.80 -4.44 21.85
C ARG A 329 -19.42 -5.84 22.33
N HIS A 330 -20.31 -6.55 23.02
CA HIS A 330 -20.03 -7.87 23.57
C HIS A 330 -20.63 -8.95 22.68
N VAL A 331 -19.78 -9.74 22.04
CA VAL A 331 -20.19 -10.83 21.15
C VAL A 331 -20.28 -12.13 21.94
N ARG A 332 -21.45 -12.76 21.94
CA ARG A 332 -21.60 -14.15 22.38
C ARG A 332 -21.37 -15.07 21.19
N LEU A 333 -20.39 -15.98 21.34
CA LEU A 333 -20.10 -16.98 20.32
C LEU A 333 -21.30 -17.93 20.18
N GLY A 334 -21.72 -18.15 18.95
CA GLY A 334 -22.67 -19.19 18.57
C GLY A 334 -21.97 -20.46 18.14
N GLU A 335 -22.68 -21.23 17.32
CA GLU A 335 -22.18 -22.49 16.77
C GLU A 335 -20.91 -22.26 15.94
N ARG A 336 -19.98 -23.21 16.09
CA ARG A 336 -18.79 -23.27 15.23
C ARG A 336 -19.23 -23.65 13.83
N VAL A 337 -18.62 -23.00 12.84
CA VAL A 337 -18.87 -23.27 11.42
C VAL A 337 -17.62 -23.87 10.80
N ASP A 338 -17.79 -24.82 9.89
CA ASP A 338 -16.71 -25.42 9.12
C ASP A 338 -16.33 -24.50 7.94
N LEU A 339 -15.74 -23.35 8.28
CA LEU A 339 -15.23 -22.36 7.33
C LEU A 339 -13.81 -21.99 7.72
N GLU A 340 -12.96 -21.84 6.70
CA GLU A 340 -11.59 -21.37 6.89
C GLU A 340 -11.57 -19.85 7.07
N PRO A 341 -10.90 -19.32 8.11
CA PRO A 341 -10.76 -17.88 8.32
C PRO A 341 -10.22 -17.12 7.09
N ALA A 342 -9.30 -17.72 6.35
CA ALA A 342 -8.68 -17.12 5.17
C ALA A 342 -9.69 -16.87 4.03
N THR A 343 -10.68 -17.76 3.88
CA THR A 343 -11.76 -17.61 2.88
C THR A 343 -12.63 -16.41 3.21
N LEU A 344 -13.10 -16.32 4.47
CA LEU A 344 -13.91 -15.18 4.93
C LEU A 344 -13.16 -13.85 4.82
N GLN A 345 -11.89 -13.83 5.19
CA GLN A 345 -11.04 -12.65 5.05
C GLN A 345 -10.91 -12.21 3.59
N THR A 346 -10.78 -13.14 2.66
CA THR A 346 -10.66 -12.83 1.22
C THR A 346 -11.96 -12.21 0.70
N GLU A 347 -13.11 -12.73 1.10
CA GLU A 347 -14.42 -12.18 0.74
C GLU A 347 -14.65 -10.78 1.33
N ASP A 348 -14.38 -10.59 2.63
CA ASP A 348 -14.49 -9.28 3.28
C ASP A 348 -13.57 -8.26 2.64
N LYS A 349 -12.33 -8.68 2.41
CA LYS A 349 -11.33 -7.84 1.76
C LYS A 349 -11.86 -7.43 0.40
N LEU A 350 -12.39 -8.33 -0.43
CA LEU A 350 -12.94 -7.99 -1.76
C LEU A 350 -14.11 -6.99 -1.72
N ARG A 351 -14.93 -7.01 -0.67
CA ARG A 351 -16.09 -6.13 -0.51
C ARG A 351 -15.75 -4.76 0.04
N LEU A 352 -14.76 -4.69 0.94
CA LEU A 352 -14.37 -3.46 1.63
C LEU A 352 -13.23 -2.74 0.92
N GLN A 353 -12.34 -3.50 0.26
CA GLN A 353 -11.32 -2.94 -0.63
C GLN A 353 -12.03 -2.40 -1.88
N ASN A 354 -11.62 -1.22 -2.35
CA ASN A 354 -12.21 -0.52 -3.50
C ASN A 354 -13.63 0.04 -3.28
N TYR A 355 -13.95 0.46 -2.06
CA TYR A 355 -15.18 1.21 -1.79
C TYR A 355 -15.43 2.33 -2.83
N GLY A 356 -16.67 2.43 -3.31
CA GLY A 356 -17.09 3.44 -4.29
C GLY A 356 -16.64 3.18 -5.74
N ARG A 357 -16.00 2.04 -6.04
CA ARG A 357 -15.58 1.68 -7.41
C ARG A 357 -16.60 0.76 -8.07
N LYS A 358 -16.79 0.94 -9.38
CA LYS A 358 -17.59 0.02 -10.18
C LYS A 358 -16.86 -1.32 -10.27
N TYR A 359 -17.60 -2.39 -10.02
CA TYR A 359 -17.12 -3.75 -10.25
C TYR A 359 -17.41 -4.12 -11.71
N SER A 360 -16.55 -4.94 -12.32
CA SER A 360 -16.81 -5.58 -13.61
C SER A 360 -17.96 -6.58 -13.48
N GLU A 361 -18.48 -7.05 -14.62
CA GLU A 361 -19.49 -8.13 -14.64
C GLU A 361 -18.99 -9.42 -13.94
N ALA A 362 -17.67 -9.64 -13.91
CA ALA A 362 -17.03 -10.74 -13.20
C ALA A 362 -16.84 -10.48 -11.69
N GLY A 363 -17.41 -9.40 -11.14
CA GLY A 363 -17.30 -9.04 -9.73
C GLY A 363 -15.88 -8.65 -9.31
N GLN A 364 -15.04 -8.20 -10.25
CA GLN A 364 -13.70 -7.68 -9.94
C GLN A 364 -13.72 -6.16 -9.88
N PRO A 365 -12.90 -5.52 -9.04
CA PRO A 365 -12.77 -4.07 -9.05
C PRO A 365 -12.39 -3.57 -10.44
N GLY A 366 -13.10 -2.57 -10.95
CA GLY A 366 -12.74 -1.90 -12.19
C GLY A 366 -11.41 -1.16 -12.07
N GLY A 367 -10.64 -1.13 -13.15
CA GLY A 367 -9.40 -0.37 -13.25
C GLY A 367 -9.38 0.49 -14.51
N THR A 368 -8.50 1.49 -14.51
CA THR A 368 -8.23 2.33 -15.69
C THR A 368 -6.73 2.45 -15.90
N TYR A 369 -6.34 2.92 -17.08
CA TYR A 369 -4.96 3.28 -17.40
C TYR A 369 -4.61 4.67 -16.88
N TYR A 370 -3.32 4.89 -16.62
CA TYR A 370 -2.78 6.21 -16.30
C TYR A 370 -2.75 7.09 -17.54
N LYS A 371 -3.42 8.24 -17.49
CA LYS A 371 -3.62 9.13 -18.64
C LYS A 371 -2.37 9.92 -19.03
N HIS A 372 -1.44 10.10 -18.09
CA HIS A 372 -0.18 10.83 -18.30
C HIS A 372 1.03 9.90 -18.39
N HIS A 373 0.84 8.71 -18.97
CA HIS A 373 1.92 7.74 -19.14
C HIS A 373 3.14 8.38 -19.82
N LYS A 374 4.32 7.95 -19.39
CA LYS A 374 5.60 8.47 -19.87
C LYS A 374 6.04 7.69 -21.09
N ALA A 375 6.80 8.35 -21.97
CA ALA A 375 7.52 7.63 -23.00
C ALA A 375 8.49 6.66 -22.32
N ALA A 376 8.62 5.44 -22.86
CA ALA A 376 9.59 4.48 -22.38
C ALA A 376 11.01 4.89 -22.80
N LYS A 377 11.56 5.90 -22.12
CA LYS A 377 12.95 6.38 -22.21
C LYS A 377 13.37 7.08 -20.93
N ILE A 378 14.67 7.31 -20.78
CA ILE A 378 15.22 8.16 -19.72
C ILE A 378 15.32 9.60 -20.24
N GLY A 379 15.02 10.58 -19.39
CA GLY A 379 15.10 12.02 -19.69
C GLY A 379 13.79 12.61 -20.21
N ALA A 380 13.89 13.65 -21.03
CA ALA A 380 12.75 14.50 -21.41
C ALA A 380 11.56 13.71 -22.00
N GLY A 381 10.40 13.79 -21.33
CA GLY A 381 9.17 13.09 -21.69
C GLY A 381 9.10 11.62 -21.25
N GLY A 382 10.16 11.10 -20.65
CA GLY A 382 10.23 9.77 -20.04
C GLY A 382 10.31 9.87 -18.52
N ILE A 383 11.13 9.00 -17.92
CA ILE A 383 11.46 9.06 -16.49
C ILE A 383 12.86 9.63 -16.27
N HIS A 384 13.08 10.22 -15.11
CA HIS A 384 14.39 10.62 -14.60
C HIS A 384 14.86 9.59 -13.59
N ILE A 385 16.16 9.32 -13.55
CA ILE A 385 16.74 8.46 -12.52
C ILE A 385 17.05 9.33 -11.31
N TRP A 386 16.69 8.86 -10.12
CA TRP A 386 16.96 9.61 -8.88
C TRP A 386 18.45 9.91 -8.72
N PRO A 387 18.83 11.10 -8.20
CA PRO A 387 20.23 11.46 -8.03
C PRO A 387 21.06 10.39 -7.31
N GLY A 388 22.17 10.02 -7.94
CA GLY A 388 23.13 9.05 -7.43
C GLY A 388 22.70 7.58 -7.50
N LEU A 389 21.52 7.28 -8.01
CA LEU A 389 21.15 5.92 -8.39
C LEU A 389 21.83 5.57 -9.71
N GLU A 390 23.00 4.94 -9.64
CA GLU A 390 23.70 4.52 -10.85
C GLU A 390 22.98 3.35 -11.52
N PRO A 391 23.09 3.18 -12.85
CA PRO A 391 22.48 2.06 -13.54
C PRO A 391 22.87 0.69 -12.95
N LYS A 392 24.12 0.54 -12.48
CA LYS A 392 24.61 -0.69 -11.85
C LYS A 392 23.94 -1.02 -10.52
N ASP A 393 23.39 -0.01 -9.83
CA ASP A 393 22.83 -0.17 -8.48
C ASP A 393 21.34 -0.53 -8.47
N SER A 394 20.75 -0.68 -9.66
CA SER A 394 19.35 -1.11 -9.84
C SER A 394 19.19 -2.61 -10.13
N LEU A 395 20.28 -3.38 -10.07
CA LEU A 395 20.35 -4.82 -10.35
C LEU A 395 20.75 -5.64 -9.13
#